data_AF-A0A8S1TQT7-F1
#
_entry.id   AF-A0A8S1TQT7-F1
#
_cell.length_a   1.000
_cell.length_b   1.000
_cell.length_c   1.000
_cell.angle_alpha   90.00
_cell.angle_beta   90.00
_cell.angle_gamma   90.00
#
_symmetry.space_group_name_H-M   'P 1'
#
loop_
_entity.id
_entity.type
_entity.pdbx_description
1 polymer ?
#
loop_
_entity_poly.entity_id
_entity_poly.type
_entity_poly.pdbx_seq_one_letter_code
_entity_poly.pdbx_strand_id
1 'polypeptide(L)'
;MSTVTNESKKKESIDKALLQQQREQLKQTVLERFIKDFGKNNKNKIQIITNIVNEYFSKTRVTDVTLKNLKQQVQQAIQNAGSTTQSQAEQSIKESQVTQQQQLQQIPQQKPPSSQSRKSNQQMQTAAQQHQDVYSETSSKAPKSVYMMEGDEDDEWATLVKFDTELYKKEKELEVIRKQEFKKKIKSELDRQINEKQGKKHEEVQDEDAYVKLHHYQLNVYDQREKDKQDNLKNKIYNEKLQRDKQVRDEQQRKKVESKREKELDSLLVKKIREELELEQREQLNRRNKERERFLRMMKENEEYRKKALEDAKLEKEAETQMQQQYISLQNQLEEQRELERKQREEKMKKVMGMFAEGVVRDQKELIKQEDEKMLRNIIQQNEREKIEEEKKKLKQLDQRQQLRTFLNSQIEEKKRRQEEEEELNKRQAEIWKQDLDNYNDHEKKKFDYIKEVNLRHADILKSQIQEKQGKIKQKSTKMNTAELLQNKDKLKVIAQEVPDLGDKVKKVEI
;
A
#
# COMPACT_ATOMS: atom_id res chain seq x y z
N MET A 1 -26.43 -27.96 46.52
CA MET A 1 -26.35 -26.65 45.83
C MET A 1 -24.97 -25.95 45.97
N SER A 2 -23.96 -26.57 46.57
CA SER A 2 -22.65 -25.91 46.83
C SER A 2 -21.57 -26.14 45.75
N THR A 3 -21.86 -26.94 44.71
CA THR A 3 -20.92 -27.23 43.61
C THR A 3 -21.03 -26.23 42.45
N VAL A 4 -22.22 -25.67 42.22
CA VAL A 4 -22.49 -24.68 41.15
C VAL A 4 -21.76 -23.36 41.40
N THR A 5 -21.57 -22.97 42.65
CA THR A 5 -20.87 -21.73 43.02
C THR A 5 -19.34 -21.81 42.84
N ASN A 6 -18.76 -23.01 42.87
CA ASN A 6 -17.32 -23.21 42.65
C ASN A 6 -16.93 -23.18 41.16
N GLU A 7 -17.80 -23.63 40.27
CA GLU A 7 -17.56 -23.51 38.82
C GLU A 7 -17.66 -22.06 38.34
N SER A 8 -18.59 -21.28 38.89
CA SER A 8 -18.71 -19.86 38.55
C SER A 8 -17.47 -19.06 38.98
N LYS A 9 -16.93 -19.34 40.18
CA LYS A 9 -15.68 -18.72 40.65
C LYS A 9 -14.45 -19.14 39.83
N LYS A 10 -14.41 -20.39 39.35
CA LYS A 10 -13.34 -20.85 38.44
C LYS A 10 -13.42 -20.17 37.07
N LYS A 11 -14.62 -20.03 36.50
CA LYS A 11 -14.83 -19.29 35.25
C LYS A 11 -14.43 -17.82 35.38
N GLU A 12 -14.84 -17.15 36.45
CA GLU A 12 -14.41 -15.77 36.72
C GLU A 12 -12.89 -15.63 36.90
N SER A 13 -12.23 -16.63 37.51
CA SER A 13 -10.77 -16.66 37.64
C SER A 13 -10.06 -16.83 36.29
N ILE A 14 -10.60 -17.72 35.44
CA ILE A 14 -10.09 -17.95 34.08
C ILE A 14 -10.28 -16.69 33.22
N ASP A 15 -11.45 -16.06 33.28
CA ASP A 15 -11.73 -14.83 32.54
C ASP A 15 -10.85 -13.67 33.01
N LYS A 16 -10.61 -13.55 34.32
CA LYS A 16 -9.65 -12.57 34.88
C LYS A 16 -8.22 -12.83 34.42
N ALA A 17 -7.77 -14.09 34.41
CA ALA A 17 -6.44 -14.46 33.92
C ALA A 17 -6.28 -14.16 32.41
N LEU A 18 -7.33 -14.43 31.62
CA LEU A 18 -7.35 -14.14 30.19
C LEU A 18 -7.36 -12.63 29.92
N LEU A 19 -8.12 -11.83 30.69
CA LEU A 19 -8.07 -10.37 30.61
C LEU A 19 -6.68 -9.82 30.97
N GLN A 20 -6.03 -10.41 31.98
CA GLN A 20 -4.68 -10.01 32.38
C GLN A 20 -3.65 -10.35 31.30
N GLN A 21 -3.77 -11.52 30.67
CA GLN A 21 -2.94 -11.92 29.54
C GLN A 21 -3.12 -10.98 28.34
N GLN A 22 -4.36 -10.63 27.98
CA GLN A 22 -4.63 -9.66 26.91
C GLN A 22 -4.06 -8.27 27.23
N ARG A 23 -4.14 -7.84 28.49
CA ARG A 23 -3.55 -6.57 28.95
C ARG A 23 -2.02 -6.57 28.84
N GLU A 24 -1.37 -7.68 29.15
CA GLU A 24 0.08 -7.85 29.05
C GLU A 24 0.56 -7.87 27.58
N GLN A 25 -0.19 -8.54 26.70
CA GLN A 25 0.08 -8.54 25.25
C GLN A 25 -0.08 -7.13 24.64
N LEU A 26 -1.13 -6.40 25.04
CA LEU A 26 -1.32 -5.00 24.62
C LEU A 26 -0.19 -4.10 25.12
N LYS A 27 0.24 -4.30 26.37
CA LYS A 27 1.38 -3.58 26.95
C LYS A 27 2.66 -3.81 26.14
N GLN A 28 2.98 -5.05 25.79
CA GLN A 28 4.15 -5.38 24.97
C GLN A 28 4.06 -4.73 23.57
N THR A 29 2.90 -4.86 22.91
CA THR A 29 2.68 -4.29 21.57
C THR A 29 2.83 -2.76 21.57
N VAL A 30 2.29 -2.08 22.58
CA VAL A 30 2.39 -0.62 22.73
C VAL A 30 3.84 -0.21 23.03
N LEU A 31 4.54 -0.95 23.88
CA LEU A 31 5.93 -0.70 24.23
C LEU A 31 6.85 -0.87 23.02
N GLU A 32 6.70 -1.94 22.25
CA GLU A 32 7.44 -2.16 20.99
C GLU A 32 7.18 -1.04 19.98
N ARG A 33 5.91 -0.64 19.82
CA ARG A 33 5.53 0.44 18.90
C ARG A 33 6.12 1.77 19.33
N PHE A 34 6.13 2.11 20.62
CA PHE A 34 6.70 3.36 21.12
C PHE A 34 8.24 3.36 21.12
N ILE A 35 8.88 2.22 21.36
CA ILE A 35 10.33 2.09 21.16
C ILE A 35 10.70 2.26 19.69
N LYS A 36 9.91 1.71 18.76
CA LYS A 36 10.12 1.88 17.32
C LYS A 36 9.91 3.33 16.87
N ASP A 37 8.83 3.97 17.33
CA ASP A 37 8.47 5.33 16.93
C ASP A 37 9.37 6.39 17.58
N PHE A 38 9.77 6.21 18.84
CA PHE A 38 10.44 7.25 19.63
C PHE A 38 11.79 6.84 20.26
N GLY A 39 12.11 5.56 20.34
CA GLY A 39 13.31 5.04 20.99
C GLY A 39 14.61 5.32 20.23
N LYS A 40 14.58 5.34 18.88
CA LYS A 40 15.73 5.64 17.97
C LYS A 40 17.09 5.17 18.51
N ASN A 41 17.16 3.95 19.06
CA ASN A 41 18.35 3.31 19.67
C ASN A 41 18.99 3.99 20.89
N ASN A 42 18.36 5.00 21.50
CA ASN A 42 18.89 5.64 22.71
C ASN A 42 18.38 4.91 23.98
N LYS A 43 19.31 4.27 24.71
CA LYS A 43 19.01 3.50 25.93
C LYS A 43 18.24 4.31 26.99
N ASN A 44 18.53 5.60 27.14
CA ASN A 44 17.87 6.45 28.13
C ASN A 44 16.41 6.75 27.73
N LYS A 45 16.16 6.99 26.44
CA LYS A 45 14.79 7.20 25.92
C LYS A 45 13.95 5.93 26.04
N ILE A 46 14.56 4.77 25.77
CA ILE A 46 13.91 3.47 25.92
C ILE A 46 13.52 3.19 27.38
N GLN A 47 14.39 3.53 28.34
CA GLN A 47 14.07 3.39 29.77
C GLN A 47 12.92 4.32 30.20
N ILE A 48 12.92 5.58 29.75
CA ILE A 48 11.83 6.54 30.05
C ILE A 48 10.50 6.03 29.47
N ILE A 49 10.49 5.56 28.22
CA ILE A 49 9.30 4.97 27.58
C ILE A 49 8.81 3.76 28.39
N THR A 50 9.73 2.87 28.77
CA THR A 50 9.40 1.65 29.52
C THR A 50 8.76 1.99 30.88
N ASN A 51 9.30 2.98 31.60
CA ASN A 51 8.78 3.40 32.89
C ASN A 51 7.39 4.03 32.77
N ILE A 52 7.18 4.92 31.81
CA ILE A 52 5.88 5.60 31.59
C ILE A 52 4.80 4.57 31.18
N VAL A 53 5.13 3.64 30.28
CA VAL A 53 4.20 2.59 29.85
C VAL A 53 3.90 1.63 31.01
N ASN A 54 4.90 1.22 31.80
CA ASN A 54 4.68 0.38 32.98
C ASN A 54 3.79 1.05 34.04
N GLU A 55 4.04 2.32 34.34
CA GLU A 55 3.28 3.08 35.31
C GLU A 55 1.82 3.25 34.86
N TYR A 56 1.61 3.57 33.58
CA TYR A 56 0.28 3.73 33.00
C TYR A 56 -0.56 2.44 33.04
N PHE A 57 0.03 1.30 32.66
CA PHE A 57 -0.65 0.01 32.71
C PHE A 57 -0.82 -0.51 34.15
N SER A 58 -0.20 0.09 35.16
CA SER A 58 -0.46 -0.23 36.57
C SER A 58 -1.63 0.58 37.15
N LYS A 59 -1.79 1.86 36.76
CA LYS A 59 -2.74 2.80 37.39
C LYS A 59 -4.06 2.98 36.64
N THR A 60 -4.11 2.78 35.31
CA THR A 60 -5.25 3.21 34.49
C THR A 60 -5.88 2.06 33.69
N ARG A 61 -7.22 2.07 33.54
CA ARG A 61 -7.95 1.16 32.63
C ARG A 61 -7.76 1.62 31.19
N VAL A 62 -7.36 0.70 30.32
CA VAL A 62 -6.99 0.99 28.93
C VAL A 62 -8.25 1.27 28.10
N THR A 63 -8.37 2.49 27.59
CA THR A 63 -9.36 2.91 26.59
C THR A 63 -8.66 3.68 25.46
N ASP A 64 -9.24 3.73 24.26
CA ASP A 64 -8.59 4.34 23.09
C ASP A 64 -8.24 5.83 23.27
N VAL A 65 -9.08 6.56 24.01
CA VAL A 65 -8.82 7.97 24.37
C VAL A 65 -7.60 8.06 25.29
N THR A 66 -7.49 7.15 26.25
CA THR A 66 -6.40 7.15 27.21
C THR A 66 -5.06 6.69 26.58
N LEU A 67 -5.08 5.87 25.52
CA LEU A 67 -3.88 5.50 24.75
C LEU A 67 -3.32 6.68 23.94
N LYS A 68 -4.18 7.58 23.43
CA LYS A 68 -3.74 8.83 22.80
C LYS A 68 -3.05 9.76 23.81
N ASN A 69 -3.58 9.86 25.02
CA ASN A 69 -2.97 10.64 26.11
C ASN A 69 -1.61 10.06 26.51
N LEU A 70 -1.48 8.73 26.58
CA LEU A 70 -0.20 8.06 26.83
C LEU A 70 0.83 8.39 25.74
N LYS A 71 0.43 8.34 24.46
CA LYS A 71 1.31 8.71 23.35
C LYS A 71 1.79 10.16 23.48
N GLN A 72 0.91 11.08 23.86
CA GLN A 72 1.25 12.49 24.06
C GLN A 72 2.20 12.69 25.26
N GLN A 73 1.98 12.00 26.37
CA GLN A 73 2.89 12.03 27.53
C GLN A 73 4.28 11.47 27.19
N VAL A 74 4.35 10.35 26.47
CA VAL A 74 5.62 9.77 25.99
C VAL A 74 6.34 10.73 25.06
N GLN A 75 5.62 11.39 24.15
CA GLN A 75 6.19 12.38 23.23
C GLN A 75 6.75 13.62 23.96
N GLN A 76 6.01 14.16 24.95
CA GLN A 76 6.45 15.29 25.76
C GLN A 76 7.69 14.94 26.61
N ALA A 77 7.70 13.77 27.26
CA ALA A 77 8.83 13.31 28.06
C ALA A 77 10.11 13.16 27.22
N ILE A 78 9.99 12.72 25.96
CA ILE A 78 11.13 12.55 25.06
C ILE A 78 11.62 13.88 24.48
N GLN A 79 10.72 14.84 24.24
CA GLN A 79 11.09 16.19 23.85
C GLN A 79 11.85 16.90 24.97
N ASN A 80 11.39 16.76 26.22
CA ASN A 80 12.07 17.31 27.40
C ASN A 80 13.43 16.63 27.67
N ALA A 81 13.54 15.33 27.42
CA ALA A 81 14.83 14.63 27.51
C ALA A 81 15.81 15.00 26.37
N GLY A 82 15.31 15.57 25.26
CA GLY A 82 16.12 16.04 24.14
C GLY A 82 16.64 17.48 24.29
N SER A 83 15.94 18.33 25.05
CA SER A 83 16.33 19.73 25.26
C SER A 83 17.37 19.93 26.38
N THR A 84 17.54 18.97 27.29
CA THR A 84 18.50 19.07 28.40
C THR A 84 19.97 18.89 28.01
N THR A 85 20.28 18.48 26.77
CA THR A 85 21.67 18.23 26.33
C THR A 85 22.34 19.39 25.56
N GLN A 86 21.69 20.55 25.45
CA GLN A 86 22.29 21.77 24.85
C GLN A 86 22.38 22.97 25.81
N SER A 87 22.10 22.81 27.11
CA SER A 87 22.11 23.94 28.06
C SER A 87 22.92 23.70 29.33
N GLN A 88 23.91 22.81 29.31
CA GLN A 88 24.83 22.56 30.44
C GLN A 88 26.31 22.85 30.10
N ALA A 89 26.58 23.87 29.28
CA ALA A 89 27.93 24.39 29.09
C ALA A 89 28.11 25.87 29.45
N GLU A 90 27.05 26.63 29.72
CA GLU A 90 27.16 28.05 30.07
C GLU A 90 26.11 28.43 31.11
N GLN A 91 26.31 28.01 32.36
CA GLN A 91 25.65 28.64 33.52
C GLN A 91 26.42 28.27 34.79
N SER A 92 27.65 28.77 34.82
CA SER A 92 28.42 29.03 36.03
C SER A 92 28.98 30.43 35.83
N ILE A 93 28.83 31.28 36.84
CA ILE A 93 29.27 32.69 36.96
C ILE A 93 28.12 33.72 36.83
N LYS A 94 27.65 34.11 38.03
CA LYS A 94 27.22 35.45 38.47
C LYS A 94 25.77 35.88 38.27
N GLU A 95 25.00 35.47 39.27
CA GLU A 95 24.20 36.30 40.17
C GLU A 95 24.53 37.82 40.24
N SER A 96 23.46 38.62 40.25
CA SER A 96 23.28 39.93 40.93
C SER A 96 23.32 41.25 40.13
N GLN A 97 22.32 42.08 40.46
CA GLN A 97 22.12 43.53 40.24
C GLN A 97 21.30 43.92 38.98
N VAL A 98 20.06 44.45 39.08
CA VAL A 98 19.56 45.72 39.68
C VAL A 98 19.87 46.94 38.81
N THR A 99 18.81 47.43 38.14
CA THR A 99 18.42 48.85 37.90
C THR A 99 19.24 49.78 36.97
N GLN A 100 18.46 50.54 36.18
CA GLN A 100 18.70 51.88 35.61
C GLN A 100 19.47 52.06 34.28
N GLN A 101 18.70 52.60 33.32
CA GLN A 101 18.94 53.87 32.60
C GLN A 101 20.21 54.09 31.76
N GLN A 102 19.95 54.19 30.45
CA GLN A 102 20.20 55.36 29.59
C GLN A 102 21.59 55.60 28.96
N GLN A 103 21.50 55.92 27.65
CA GLN A 103 22.37 56.78 26.82
C GLN A 103 23.67 56.15 26.25
N LEU A 104 24.11 56.39 25.00
CA LEU A 104 23.59 57.03 23.78
C LEU A 104 24.70 56.92 22.69
N GLN A 105 24.29 57.05 21.41
CA GLN A 105 25.04 57.55 20.22
C GLN A 105 26.04 56.61 19.51
N GLN A 106 26.15 56.54 18.17
CA GLN A 106 25.59 57.24 16.97
C GLN A 106 25.97 56.37 15.72
N ILE A 107 25.14 56.06 14.68
CA ILE A 107 24.57 56.87 13.54
C ILE A 107 25.62 57.12 12.40
N PRO A 108 25.30 57.26 11.05
CA PRO A 108 24.00 57.47 10.36
C PRO A 108 23.73 56.77 8.97
N GLN A 109 22.48 57.02 8.50
CA GLN A 109 21.93 57.21 7.12
C GLN A 109 21.13 56.06 6.48
N GLN A 110 19.95 56.25 5.87
CA GLN A 110 19.00 57.37 5.77
C GLN A 110 17.61 56.85 5.31
N LYS A 111 16.59 57.64 5.67
CA LYS A 111 15.11 57.55 5.48
C LYS A 111 14.69 58.34 4.19
N PRO A 112 13.40 58.62 3.84
CA PRO A 112 12.20 58.59 4.68
C PRO A 112 10.84 58.16 4.07
N PRO A 113 9.85 57.92 4.96
CA PRO A 113 8.42 58.14 4.75
C PRO A 113 7.92 59.37 5.55
N SER A 114 6.80 59.98 5.14
CA SER A 114 5.92 60.69 6.08
C SER A 114 4.50 60.93 5.53
N SER A 115 3.55 60.53 6.36
CA SER A 115 2.19 60.99 6.56
C SER A 115 2.02 62.52 6.67
N GLN A 116 0.87 63.07 6.24
CA GLN A 116 -0.19 63.57 7.16
C GLN A 116 -1.30 64.34 6.43
N SER A 117 -2.51 63.90 6.74
CA SER A 117 -3.80 64.58 6.92
C SER A 117 -3.99 66.10 6.74
N ARG A 118 -5.25 66.41 6.35
CA ARG A 118 -6.20 67.46 6.83
C ARG A 118 -6.55 68.62 5.88
N LYS A 119 -7.85 68.63 5.57
CA LYS A 119 -8.84 69.74 5.64
C LYS A 119 -8.94 70.76 4.49
N SER A 120 -10.08 70.63 3.80
CA SER A 120 -11.21 71.58 3.64
C SER A 120 -11.01 72.99 3.05
N ASN A 121 -12.06 73.39 2.32
CA ASN A 121 -12.38 74.72 1.75
C ASN A 121 -11.53 75.03 0.50
N GLN A 122 -12.07 75.47 -0.65
CA GLN A 122 -13.22 76.34 -0.90
C GLN A 122 -13.58 76.29 -2.41
N GLN A 123 -14.87 76.32 -2.78
CA GLN A 123 -15.50 77.36 -3.62
C GLN A 123 -14.88 77.64 -5.00
N MET A 124 -15.62 77.32 -6.07
CA MET A 124 -16.40 78.24 -6.93
C MET A 124 -16.93 77.41 -8.11
N GLN A 125 -18.24 77.16 -8.30
CA GLN A 125 -19.29 78.10 -8.74
C GLN A 125 -18.90 78.96 -9.94
N THR A 126 -19.54 78.68 -11.07
CA THR A 126 -20.09 79.60 -12.10
C THR A 126 -20.59 78.67 -13.22
N ALA A 127 -21.87 78.38 -13.46
CA ALA A 127 -23.08 79.19 -13.54
C ALA A 127 -23.00 80.32 -14.58
N ALA A 128 -23.65 80.05 -15.72
CA ALA A 128 -24.41 80.96 -16.59
C ALA A 128 -23.72 82.17 -17.25
N GLN A 129 -23.83 82.23 -18.58
CA GLN A 129 -24.19 83.39 -19.42
C GLN A 129 -24.18 82.89 -20.89
N GLN A 130 -25.29 82.76 -21.61
CA GLN A 130 -26.13 83.81 -22.19
C GLN A 130 -25.34 84.99 -22.78
N HIS A 131 -25.17 84.95 -24.10
CA HIS A 131 -25.13 86.06 -25.07
C HIS A 131 -25.38 85.37 -26.43
N GLN A 132 -26.55 85.42 -27.08
CA GLN A 132 -27.10 86.58 -27.80
C GLN A 132 -26.01 87.45 -28.44
N ASP A 133 -25.77 87.20 -29.73
CA ASP A 133 -25.63 88.25 -30.73
C ASP A 133 -26.61 87.96 -31.87
N VAL A 134 -27.75 88.62 -31.75
CA VAL A 134 -28.68 88.96 -32.83
C VAL A 134 -28.17 90.29 -33.41
N TYR A 135 -28.36 90.49 -34.71
CA TYR A 135 -28.17 91.71 -35.50
C TYR A 135 -26.76 92.04 -36.04
N SER A 136 -26.62 91.84 -37.36
CA SER A 136 -26.48 92.99 -38.24
C SER A 136 -27.32 92.76 -39.49
N GLU A 137 -28.54 93.27 -39.40
CA GLU A 137 -29.21 93.86 -40.56
C GLU A 137 -28.32 94.98 -41.13
N THR A 138 -28.66 95.31 -42.37
CA THR A 138 -28.48 96.59 -43.02
C THR A 138 -27.26 96.74 -43.92
N SER A 139 -27.56 97.46 -45.00
CA SER A 139 -26.63 98.22 -45.82
C SER A 139 -25.95 97.38 -46.91
N SER A 140 -26.15 97.64 -48.19
CA SER A 140 -26.81 98.76 -48.82
C SER A 140 -27.00 98.43 -50.29
N LYS A 141 -28.12 98.88 -50.83
CA LYS A 141 -28.33 99.11 -52.25
C LYS A 141 -27.10 99.80 -52.85
N ALA A 142 -26.53 99.23 -53.89
CA ALA A 142 -25.94 100.04 -54.95
C ALA A 142 -26.98 100.08 -56.09
N PRO A 143 -27.67 101.21 -56.32
CA PRO A 143 -28.46 101.37 -57.52
C PRO A 143 -27.48 101.47 -58.69
N LYS A 144 -27.45 100.47 -59.57
CA LYS A 144 -26.91 100.65 -60.92
C LYS A 144 -27.95 101.40 -61.74
N SER A 145 -28.07 102.71 -61.52
CA SER A 145 -28.51 103.62 -62.57
C SER A 145 -27.28 103.97 -63.39
N VAL A 146 -26.94 103.12 -64.36
CA VAL A 146 -26.11 103.53 -65.48
C VAL A 146 -27.09 104.01 -66.53
N TYR A 147 -27.01 105.31 -66.83
CA TYR A 147 -27.61 105.87 -68.04
C TYR A 147 -27.10 105.05 -69.22
N MET A 148 -27.99 104.30 -69.87
CA MET A 148 -27.77 103.91 -71.26
C MET A 148 -27.95 105.20 -72.07
N MET A 149 -26.85 105.96 -72.23
CA MET A 149 -26.75 106.79 -73.42
C MET A 149 -26.34 105.85 -74.55
N GLU A 150 -27.33 105.54 -75.36
CA GLU A 150 -27.18 104.98 -76.69
C GLU A 150 -26.47 106.06 -77.52
N GLY A 151 -25.16 105.95 -77.68
CA GLY A 151 -24.34 106.91 -78.42
C GLY A 151 -22.85 106.73 -78.16
N ASP A 152 -22.13 106.42 -79.23
CA ASP A 152 -20.68 106.26 -79.37
C ASP A 152 -20.06 104.95 -78.85
N GLU A 153 -19.97 103.99 -79.77
CA GLU A 153 -19.29 102.69 -79.63
C GLU A 153 -17.74 102.79 -79.57
N ASP A 154 -17.17 104.01 -79.51
CA ASP A 154 -15.73 104.27 -79.61
C ASP A 154 -15.10 104.99 -78.38
N ASP A 155 -15.73 104.96 -77.19
CA ASP A 155 -15.08 105.50 -75.98
C ASP A 155 -14.07 104.50 -75.39
N GLU A 156 -12.78 104.72 -75.71
CA GLU A 156 -11.64 103.91 -75.27
C GLU A 156 -11.60 103.72 -73.74
N TRP A 157 -12.11 104.67 -72.95
CA TRP A 157 -12.20 104.55 -71.49
C TRP A 157 -13.23 103.52 -71.04
N ALA A 158 -14.33 103.34 -71.78
CA ALA A 158 -15.31 102.30 -71.50
C ALA A 158 -14.76 100.89 -71.77
N THR A 159 -13.85 100.75 -72.74
CA THR A 159 -13.15 99.48 -73.00
C THR A 159 -12.17 99.12 -71.88
N LEU A 160 -11.45 100.10 -71.32
CA LEU A 160 -10.59 99.92 -70.15
C LEU A 160 -11.38 99.50 -68.91
N VAL A 161 -12.52 100.14 -68.63
CA VAL A 161 -13.38 99.75 -67.49
C VAL A 161 -14.00 98.35 -67.70
N LYS A 162 -14.36 97.97 -68.92
CA LYS A 162 -14.78 96.60 -69.26
C LYS A 162 -13.65 95.59 -69.02
N PHE A 163 -12.42 95.92 -69.43
CA PHE A 163 -11.26 95.07 -69.21
C PHE A 163 -10.95 94.89 -67.72
N ASP A 164 -10.94 95.96 -66.93
CA ASP A 164 -10.71 95.89 -65.47
C ASP A 164 -11.83 95.12 -64.75
N THR A 165 -13.08 95.28 -65.18
CA THR A 165 -14.20 94.50 -64.62
C THR A 165 -14.16 93.03 -65.02
N GLU A 166 -13.68 92.69 -66.21
CA GLU A 166 -13.40 91.30 -66.62
C GLU A 166 -12.20 90.71 -65.87
N LEU A 167 -11.15 91.49 -65.64
CA LEU A 167 -9.97 91.07 -64.92
C LEU A 167 -10.29 90.81 -63.44
N TYR A 168 -11.08 91.69 -62.82
CA TYR A 168 -11.62 91.49 -61.48
C TYR A 168 -12.57 90.28 -61.40
N LYS A 169 -13.42 90.06 -62.42
CA LYS A 169 -14.24 88.84 -62.50
C LYS A 169 -13.38 87.58 -62.56
N LYS A 170 -12.35 87.56 -63.40
CA LYS A 170 -11.40 86.43 -63.49
C LYS A 170 -10.61 86.24 -62.20
N GLU A 171 -10.20 87.30 -61.55
CA GLU A 171 -9.51 87.24 -60.25
C GLU A 171 -10.43 86.67 -59.16
N LYS A 172 -11.70 87.11 -59.12
CA LYS A 172 -12.71 86.60 -58.20
C LYS A 172 -13.05 85.13 -58.47
N GLU A 173 -13.12 84.72 -59.73
CA GLU A 173 -13.30 83.31 -60.11
C GLU A 173 -12.09 82.46 -59.68
N LEU A 174 -10.87 82.93 -59.91
CA LEU A 174 -9.65 82.27 -59.43
C LEU A 174 -9.61 82.17 -57.91
N GLU A 175 -10.08 83.19 -57.19
CA GLU A 175 -10.18 83.14 -55.73
C GLU A 175 -11.23 82.12 -55.25
N VAL A 176 -12.36 82.01 -55.95
CA VAL A 176 -13.36 80.95 -55.68
C VAL A 176 -12.76 79.57 -55.93
N ILE A 177 -12.02 79.38 -57.03
CA ILE A 177 -11.34 78.11 -57.33
C ILE A 177 -10.31 77.78 -56.25
N ARG A 178 -9.46 78.73 -55.83
CA ARG A 178 -8.50 78.54 -54.73
C ARG A 178 -9.19 78.18 -53.42
N LYS A 179 -10.31 78.83 -53.09
CA LYS A 179 -11.12 78.51 -51.89
C LYS A 179 -11.73 77.11 -51.99
N GLN A 180 -12.18 76.68 -53.17
CA GLN A 180 -12.69 75.33 -53.40
C GLN A 180 -11.59 74.27 -53.30
N GLU A 181 -10.40 74.53 -53.85
CA GLU A 181 -9.24 73.63 -53.71
C GLU A 181 -8.77 73.52 -52.27
N PHE A 182 -8.74 74.63 -51.53
CA PHE A 182 -8.41 74.62 -50.11
C PHE A 182 -9.44 73.81 -49.30
N LYS A 183 -10.74 73.98 -49.57
CA LYS A 183 -11.80 73.15 -48.98
C LYS A 183 -11.64 71.67 -49.33
N LYS A 184 -11.28 71.34 -50.58
CA LYS A 184 -11.00 69.96 -51.00
C LYS A 184 -9.82 69.36 -50.23
N LYS A 185 -8.73 70.12 -50.05
CA LYS A 185 -7.56 69.69 -49.26
C LYS A 185 -7.89 69.48 -47.79
N ILE A 186 -8.67 70.39 -47.19
CA ILE A 186 -9.16 70.22 -45.81
C ILE A 186 -10.03 68.98 -45.71
N LYS A 187 -10.97 68.77 -46.63
CA LYS A 187 -11.83 67.59 -46.64
C LYS A 187 -11.01 66.30 -46.77
N SER A 188 -10.04 66.24 -47.69
CA SER A 188 -9.19 65.05 -47.85
C SER A 188 -8.33 64.78 -46.61
N GLU A 189 -7.86 65.80 -45.90
CA GLU A 189 -7.10 65.62 -44.67
C GLU A 189 -8.00 65.18 -43.50
N LEU A 190 -9.22 65.70 -43.40
CA LEU A 190 -10.21 65.24 -42.42
C LEU A 190 -10.64 63.79 -42.70
N ASP A 191 -10.88 63.43 -43.96
CA ASP A 191 -11.21 62.06 -44.37
C ASP A 191 -10.02 61.11 -44.07
N ARG A 192 -8.79 61.57 -44.29
CA ARG A 192 -7.58 60.83 -43.90
C ARG A 192 -7.50 60.61 -42.39
N GLN A 193 -7.78 61.63 -41.57
CA GLN A 193 -7.81 61.50 -40.11
C GLN A 193 -8.92 60.57 -39.63
N ILE A 194 -10.09 60.59 -40.26
CA ILE A 194 -11.18 59.66 -39.96
C ILE A 194 -10.76 58.23 -40.29
N ASN A 195 -10.16 57.99 -41.46
CA ASN A 195 -9.68 56.67 -41.86
C ASN A 195 -8.56 56.17 -40.95
N GLU A 196 -7.61 57.02 -40.56
CA GLU A 196 -6.54 56.66 -39.62
C GLU A 196 -7.13 56.30 -38.24
N LYS A 197 -8.12 57.07 -37.76
CA LYS A 197 -8.81 56.79 -36.50
C LYS A 197 -9.62 55.49 -36.56
N GLN A 198 -10.29 55.22 -37.68
CA GLN A 198 -11.00 53.96 -37.90
C GLN A 198 -10.05 52.77 -38.00
N GLY A 199 -8.90 52.94 -38.65
CA GLY A 199 -7.83 51.94 -38.73
C GLY A 199 -7.31 51.57 -37.35
N LYS A 200 -6.95 52.55 -36.52
CA LYS A 200 -6.52 52.34 -35.13
C LYS A 200 -7.59 51.63 -34.30
N LYS A 201 -8.85 52.07 -34.42
CA LYS A 201 -9.98 51.41 -33.72
C LYS A 201 -10.14 49.94 -34.16
N HIS A 202 -9.94 49.63 -35.43
CA HIS A 202 -10.03 48.25 -35.90
C HIS A 202 -8.88 47.40 -35.34
N GLU A 203 -7.66 47.93 -35.32
CA GLU A 203 -6.48 47.27 -34.75
C GLU A 203 -6.68 47.01 -33.25
N GLU A 204 -7.15 48.00 -32.49
CA GLU A 204 -7.52 47.83 -31.07
C GLU A 204 -8.54 46.72 -30.86
N VAL A 205 -9.58 46.64 -31.69
CA VAL A 205 -10.59 45.56 -31.61
C VAL A 205 -9.98 44.18 -31.93
N GLN A 206 -9.05 44.10 -32.88
CA GLN A 206 -8.36 42.83 -33.18
C GLN A 206 -7.46 42.40 -32.02
N ASP A 207 -6.76 43.35 -31.40
CA ASP A 207 -5.91 43.09 -30.23
C ASP A 207 -6.75 42.67 -29.01
N GLU A 208 -7.90 43.33 -28.78
CA GLU A 208 -8.86 42.93 -27.73
C GLU A 208 -9.40 41.52 -27.98
N ASP A 209 -9.79 41.19 -29.21
CA ASP A 209 -10.27 39.84 -29.56
C ASP A 209 -9.16 38.78 -29.41
N ALA A 210 -7.91 39.10 -29.79
CA ALA A 210 -6.76 38.24 -29.57
C ALA A 210 -6.50 38.02 -28.07
N TYR A 211 -6.61 39.08 -27.26
CA TYR A 211 -6.47 39.01 -25.81
C TYR A 211 -7.57 38.15 -25.17
N VAL A 212 -8.82 38.33 -25.58
CA VAL A 212 -9.96 37.53 -25.11
C VAL A 212 -9.79 36.07 -25.49
N LYS A 213 -9.36 35.76 -26.71
CA LYS A 213 -9.07 34.38 -27.15
C LYS A 213 -7.95 33.75 -26.34
N LEU A 214 -6.87 34.49 -26.08
CA LEU A 214 -5.77 34.01 -25.24
C LEU A 214 -6.23 33.72 -23.81
N HIS A 215 -7.06 34.61 -23.24
CA HIS A 215 -7.62 34.42 -21.92
C HIS A 215 -8.55 33.20 -21.86
N HIS A 216 -9.41 33.02 -22.87
CA HIS A 216 -10.28 31.86 -22.99
C HIS A 216 -9.48 30.55 -23.13
N TYR A 217 -8.38 30.57 -23.90
CA TYR A 217 -7.47 29.43 -23.99
C TYR A 217 -6.84 29.09 -22.64
N GLN A 218 -6.38 30.10 -21.89
CA GLN A 218 -5.85 29.89 -20.54
C GLN A 218 -6.90 29.28 -19.61
N LEU A 219 -8.14 29.77 -19.66
CA LEU A 219 -9.25 29.23 -18.88
C LEU A 219 -9.50 27.75 -19.22
N ASN A 220 -9.58 27.41 -20.51
CA ASN A 220 -9.75 26.02 -20.96
C ASN A 220 -8.59 25.11 -20.52
N VAL A 221 -7.35 25.61 -20.50
CA VAL A 221 -6.20 24.86 -19.97
C VAL A 221 -6.34 24.62 -18.47
N TYR A 222 -6.86 25.57 -17.70
CA TYR A 222 -7.14 25.37 -16.28
C TYR A 222 -8.25 24.34 -16.06
N ASP A 223 -9.35 24.43 -16.81
CA ASP A 223 -10.47 23.49 -16.72
C ASP A 223 -10.02 22.07 -17.09
N GLN A 224 -9.21 21.92 -18.15
CA GLN A 224 -8.66 20.62 -18.54
C GLN A 224 -7.74 20.07 -17.44
N ARG A 225 -6.86 20.90 -16.87
CA ARG A 225 -5.97 20.49 -15.77
C ARG A 225 -6.77 20.12 -14.51
N GLU A 226 -7.88 20.78 -14.23
CA GLU A 226 -8.75 20.44 -13.11
C GLU A 226 -9.47 19.11 -13.35
N LYS A 227 -9.98 18.91 -14.57
CA LYS A 227 -10.60 17.65 -14.99
C LYS A 227 -9.62 16.48 -14.89
N ASP A 228 -8.38 16.64 -15.37
CA ASP A 228 -7.35 15.62 -15.26
C ASP A 228 -7.01 15.30 -13.79
N LYS A 229 -7.02 16.30 -12.89
CA LYS A 229 -6.85 16.07 -11.45
C LYS A 229 -8.02 15.27 -10.87
N GLN A 230 -9.25 15.60 -11.24
CA GLN A 230 -10.44 14.87 -10.79
C GLN A 230 -10.43 13.42 -11.30
N ASP A 231 -10.07 13.19 -12.55
CA ASP A 231 -10.01 11.84 -13.13
C ASP A 231 -8.85 11.03 -12.52
N ASN A 232 -7.71 11.65 -12.24
CA ASN A 232 -6.64 11.02 -11.47
C ASN A 232 -7.09 10.64 -10.05
N LEU A 233 -7.88 11.49 -9.38
CA LEU A 233 -8.45 11.17 -8.06
C LEU A 233 -9.43 9.99 -8.16
N LYS A 234 -10.34 10.00 -9.15
CA LYS A 234 -11.27 8.89 -9.40
C LYS A 234 -10.54 7.59 -9.68
N ASN A 235 -9.49 7.63 -10.50
CA ASN A 235 -8.66 6.46 -10.81
C ASN A 235 -7.95 5.93 -9.56
N LYS A 236 -7.44 6.80 -8.68
CA LYS A 236 -6.87 6.39 -7.39
C LYS A 236 -7.92 5.71 -6.50
N ILE A 237 -9.10 6.31 -6.37
CA ILE A 237 -10.21 5.74 -5.58
C ILE A 237 -10.64 4.39 -6.16
N TYR A 238 -10.74 4.28 -7.49
CA TYR A 238 -11.09 3.06 -8.19
C TYR A 238 -10.05 1.94 -7.96
N ASN A 239 -8.77 2.27 -8.09
CA ASN A 239 -7.68 1.32 -7.85
C ASN A 239 -7.62 0.87 -6.38
N GLU A 240 -7.82 1.78 -5.43
CA GLU A 240 -7.90 1.45 -4.01
C GLU A 240 -9.09 0.53 -3.72
N LYS A 241 -10.26 0.82 -4.30
CA LYS A 241 -11.44 -0.06 -4.19
C LYS A 241 -11.15 -1.43 -4.77
N LEU A 242 -10.53 -1.52 -5.95
CA LEU A 242 -10.16 -2.78 -6.58
C LEU A 242 -9.20 -3.60 -5.71
N GLN A 243 -8.23 -2.94 -5.06
CA GLN A 243 -7.30 -3.58 -4.13
C GLN A 243 -8.02 -4.09 -2.87
N ARG A 244 -8.92 -3.29 -2.28
CA ARG A 244 -9.74 -3.72 -1.14
C ARG A 244 -10.63 -4.91 -1.51
N ASP A 245 -11.29 -4.86 -2.66
CA ASP A 245 -12.14 -5.95 -3.14
C ASP A 245 -11.34 -7.23 -3.43
N LYS A 246 -10.08 -7.08 -3.89
CA LYS A 246 -9.14 -8.20 -4.05
C LYS A 246 -8.74 -8.77 -2.69
N GLN A 247 -8.38 -7.94 -1.72
CA GLN A 247 -8.04 -8.37 -0.36
C GLN A 247 -9.19 -9.11 0.31
N VAL A 248 -10.42 -8.59 0.20
CA VAL A 248 -11.61 -9.25 0.76
C VAL A 248 -11.86 -10.60 0.09
N ARG A 249 -11.68 -10.71 -1.24
CA ARG A 249 -11.80 -12.00 -1.94
C ARG A 249 -10.73 -13.00 -1.49
N ASP A 250 -9.49 -12.56 -1.39
CA ASP A 250 -8.37 -13.41 -0.95
C ASP A 250 -8.57 -13.88 0.51
N GLU A 251 -9.05 -12.99 1.39
CA GLU A 251 -9.39 -13.33 2.78
C GLU A 251 -10.56 -14.32 2.86
N GLN A 252 -11.62 -14.11 2.07
CA GLN A 252 -12.74 -15.06 1.99
C GLN A 252 -12.28 -16.43 1.47
N GLN A 253 -11.38 -16.47 0.49
CA GLN A 253 -10.82 -17.72 -0.01
C GLN A 253 -9.98 -18.41 1.07
N ARG A 254 -9.11 -17.69 1.77
CA ARG A 254 -8.33 -18.22 2.89
C ARG A 254 -9.23 -18.79 3.97
N LYS A 255 -10.26 -18.04 4.40
CA LYS A 255 -11.24 -18.49 5.40
C LYS A 255 -12.02 -19.73 4.94
N LYS A 256 -12.36 -19.83 3.65
CA LYS A 256 -12.99 -21.04 3.09
C LYS A 256 -12.05 -22.25 3.13
N VAL A 257 -10.77 -22.07 2.80
CA VAL A 257 -9.77 -23.16 2.87
C VAL A 257 -9.54 -23.60 4.30
N GLU A 258 -9.42 -22.65 5.23
CA GLU A 258 -9.27 -22.93 6.66
C GLU A 258 -10.50 -23.66 7.22
N SER A 259 -11.71 -23.19 6.91
CA SER A 259 -12.95 -23.87 7.30
C SER A 259 -13.07 -25.27 6.68
N LYS A 260 -12.57 -25.50 5.46
CA LYS A 260 -12.50 -26.85 4.89
C LYS A 260 -11.54 -27.75 5.66
N ARG A 261 -10.34 -27.25 6.00
CA ARG A 261 -9.35 -28.00 6.80
C ARG A 261 -9.87 -28.31 8.20
N GLU A 262 -10.55 -27.36 8.84
CA GLU A 262 -11.19 -27.56 10.15
C GLU A 262 -12.26 -28.67 10.07
N LYS A 263 -13.14 -28.62 9.05
CA LYS A 263 -14.12 -29.69 8.81
C LYS A 263 -13.48 -31.04 8.51
N GLU A 264 -12.36 -31.06 7.80
CA GLU A 264 -11.59 -32.29 7.53
C GLU A 264 -10.98 -32.86 8.82
N LEU A 265 -10.41 -32.01 9.67
CA LEU A 265 -9.90 -32.39 10.99
C LEU A 265 -11.02 -32.92 11.91
N ASP A 266 -12.15 -32.22 11.97
CA ASP A 266 -13.33 -32.66 12.71
C ASP A 266 -13.85 -33.99 12.17
N SER A 267 -13.87 -34.16 10.85
CA SER A 267 -14.27 -35.43 10.22
C SER A 267 -13.32 -36.57 10.60
N LEU A 268 -12.01 -36.33 10.62
CA LEU A 268 -11.02 -37.31 11.07
C LEU A 268 -11.17 -37.65 12.55
N LEU A 269 -11.43 -36.66 13.41
CA LEU A 269 -11.73 -36.87 14.83
C LEU A 269 -12.98 -37.72 15.03
N VAL A 270 -14.07 -37.41 14.31
CA VAL A 270 -15.32 -38.18 14.39
C VAL A 270 -15.10 -39.62 13.89
N LYS A 271 -14.32 -39.82 12.82
CA LYS A 271 -13.97 -41.17 12.35
C LYS A 271 -13.17 -41.93 13.39
N LYS A 272 -12.17 -41.30 14.01
CA LYS A 272 -11.36 -41.91 15.08
C LYS A 272 -12.22 -42.30 16.29
N ILE A 273 -13.12 -41.42 16.73
CA ILE A 273 -14.05 -41.72 17.83
C ILE A 273 -14.94 -42.91 17.47
N ARG A 274 -15.47 -42.98 16.23
CA ARG A 274 -16.26 -44.13 15.78
C ARG A 274 -15.45 -45.42 15.77
N GLU A 275 -14.22 -45.39 15.28
CA GLU A 275 -13.31 -46.53 15.28
C GLU A 275 -12.97 -47.00 16.70
N GLU A 276 -12.70 -46.07 17.63
CA GLU A 276 -12.48 -46.38 19.05
C GLU A 276 -13.73 -47.01 19.69
N LEU A 277 -14.93 -46.51 19.36
CA LEU A 277 -16.18 -47.04 19.88
C LEU A 277 -16.51 -48.43 19.29
N GLU A 278 -16.23 -48.65 18.01
CA GLU A 278 -16.33 -49.99 17.38
C GLU A 278 -15.31 -50.98 17.97
N LEU A 279 -14.08 -50.53 18.23
CA LEU A 279 -13.06 -51.34 18.90
C LEU A 279 -13.49 -51.71 20.32
N GLU A 280 -14.02 -50.76 21.08
CA GLU A 280 -14.54 -51.01 22.43
C GLU A 280 -15.69 -52.02 22.39
N GLN A 281 -16.64 -51.86 21.46
CA GLN A 281 -17.73 -52.82 21.27
C GLN A 281 -17.22 -54.23 20.91
N ARG A 282 -16.24 -54.33 20.01
CA ARG A 282 -15.60 -55.61 19.66
C ARG A 282 -14.87 -56.22 20.85
N GLU A 283 -14.18 -55.43 21.64
CA GLU A 283 -13.52 -55.90 22.85
C GLU A 283 -14.52 -56.39 23.89
N GLN A 284 -15.62 -55.68 24.10
CA GLN A 284 -16.70 -56.13 25.00
C GLN A 284 -17.32 -57.44 24.51
N LEU A 285 -17.58 -57.58 23.20
CA LEU A 285 -18.09 -58.82 22.62
C LEU A 285 -17.07 -59.96 22.78
N ASN A 286 -15.79 -59.69 22.54
CA ASN A 286 -14.73 -60.67 22.73
C ASN A 286 -14.56 -61.08 24.20
N ARG A 287 -14.75 -60.17 25.16
CA ARG A 287 -14.77 -60.51 26.59
C ARG A 287 -15.93 -61.43 26.91
N ARG A 288 -17.15 -61.10 26.47
CA ARG A 288 -18.34 -61.96 26.62
C ARG A 288 -18.14 -63.34 25.99
N ASN A 289 -17.56 -63.41 24.79
CA ASN A 289 -17.28 -64.67 24.12
C ASN A 289 -16.22 -65.50 24.88
N LYS A 290 -15.14 -64.87 25.36
CA LYS A 290 -14.13 -65.54 26.19
C LYS A 290 -14.70 -66.05 27.51
N GLU A 291 -15.58 -65.29 28.15
CA GLU A 291 -16.30 -65.73 29.35
C GLU A 291 -17.20 -66.92 29.05
N ARG A 292 -17.93 -66.87 27.92
CA ARG A 292 -18.77 -67.98 27.44
C ARG A 292 -17.95 -69.24 27.12
N GLU A 293 -16.81 -69.08 26.47
CA GLU A 293 -15.88 -70.18 26.17
C GLU A 293 -15.27 -70.77 27.44
N ARG A 294 -14.88 -69.92 28.40
CA ARG A 294 -14.42 -70.38 29.73
C ARG A 294 -15.50 -71.16 30.45
N PHE A 295 -16.74 -70.68 30.42
CA PHE A 295 -17.87 -71.37 31.01
C PHE A 295 -18.14 -72.71 30.33
N LEU A 296 -18.14 -72.76 29.00
CA LEU A 296 -18.29 -74.00 28.24
C LEU A 296 -17.15 -74.99 28.51
N ARG A 297 -15.91 -74.51 28.63
CA ARG A 297 -14.77 -75.35 29.00
C ARG A 297 -14.95 -75.93 30.40
N MET A 298 -15.37 -75.11 31.37
CA MET A 298 -15.65 -75.57 32.73
C MET A 298 -16.79 -76.59 32.78
N MET A 299 -17.83 -76.43 31.95
CA MET A 299 -18.90 -77.41 31.81
C MET A 299 -18.38 -78.75 31.25
N LYS A 300 -17.55 -78.71 30.21
CA LYS A 300 -16.92 -79.91 29.65
C LYS A 300 -16.00 -80.60 30.64
N GLU A 301 -15.14 -79.83 31.32
CA GLU A 301 -14.26 -80.36 32.36
C GLU A 301 -15.08 -81.01 33.49
N ASN A 302 -16.17 -80.38 33.94
CA ASN A 302 -17.07 -80.97 34.95
C ASN A 302 -17.78 -82.25 34.45
N GLU A 303 -18.21 -82.30 33.19
CA GLU A 303 -18.78 -83.50 32.58
C GLU A 303 -17.73 -84.62 32.47
N GLU A 304 -16.50 -84.30 32.09
CA GLU A 304 -15.38 -85.22 32.05
C GLU A 304 -15.03 -85.74 33.44
N TYR A 305 -15.01 -84.89 34.47
CA TYR A 305 -14.84 -85.31 35.86
C TYR A 305 -15.95 -86.25 36.32
N ARG A 306 -17.21 -85.97 35.96
CA ARG A 306 -18.34 -86.87 36.25
C ARG A 306 -18.17 -88.22 35.55
N LYS A 307 -17.78 -88.20 34.28
CA LYS A 307 -17.59 -89.42 33.49
C LYS A 307 -16.42 -90.24 34.04
N LYS A 308 -15.30 -89.59 34.34
CA LYS A 308 -14.13 -90.21 34.96
C LYS A 308 -14.45 -90.78 36.34
N ALA A 309 -15.16 -90.04 37.19
CA ALA A 309 -15.62 -90.56 38.48
C ALA A 309 -16.53 -91.78 38.33
N LEU A 310 -17.35 -91.84 37.28
CA LEU A 310 -18.20 -92.99 36.98
C LEU A 310 -17.39 -94.18 36.46
N GLU A 311 -16.38 -93.94 35.63
CA GLU A 311 -15.43 -94.96 35.17
C GLU A 311 -14.56 -95.48 36.32
N ASP A 312 -14.03 -94.60 37.18
CA ASP A 312 -13.28 -94.96 38.37
C ASP A 312 -14.15 -95.77 39.34
N ALA A 313 -15.42 -95.38 39.57
CA ALA A 313 -16.36 -96.16 40.37
C ALA A 313 -16.71 -97.52 39.75
N LYS A 314 -16.70 -97.64 38.42
CA LYS A 314 -16.86 -98.93 37.73
C LYS A 314 -15.61 -99.79 37.90
N LEU A 315 -14.42 -99.20 37.74
CA LEU A 315 -13.14 -99.89 37.95
C LEU A 315 -12.99 -100.33 39.41
N GLU A 316 -13.39 -99.52 40.38
CA GLU A 316 -13.42 -99.91 41.79
C GLU A 316 -14.39 -101.06 42.04
N LYS A 317 -15.59 -101.03 41.44
CA LYS A 317 -16.54 -102.16 41.51
C LYS A 317 -16.02 -103.42 40.82
N GLU A 318 -15.36 -103.29 39.68
CA GLU A 318 -14.75 -104.40 38.96
C GLU A 318 -13.55 -104.95 39.75
N ALA A 319 -12.72 -104.09 40.34
CA ALA A 319 -11.63 -104.49 41.21
C ALA A 319 -12.16 -105.12 42.51
N GLU A 320 -13.22 -104.59 43.11
CA GLU A 320 -13.89 -105.19 44.26
C GLU A 320 -14.50 -106.54 43.89
N THR A 321 -15.14 -106.65 42.72
CA THR A 321 -15.67 -107.91 42.20
C THR A 321 -14.55 -108.90 41.92
N GLN A 322 -13.43 -108.47 41.34
CA GLN A 322 -12.25 -109.29 41.11
C GLN A 322 -11.61 -109.71 42.43
N MET A 323 -11.53 -108.83 43.41
CA MET A 323 -11.04 -109.15 44.76
C MET A 323 -11.98 -110.10 45.49
N GLN A 324 -13.29 -109.96 45.34
CA GLN A 324 -14.30 -110.89 45.87
C GLN A 324 -14.23 -112.23 45.14
N GLN A 325 -14.05 -112.24 43.82
CA GLN A 325 -13.84 -113.45 43.03
C GLN A 325 -12.52 -114.13 43.36
N GLN A 326 -11.46 -113.36 43.60
CA GLN A 326 -10.18 -113.86 44.07
C GLN A 326 -10.30 -114.36 45.51
N TYR A 327 -11.10 -113.74 46.37
CA TYR A 327 -11.38 -114.20 47.72
C TYR A 327 -12.20 -115.49 47.72
N ILE A 328 -13.23 -115.58 46.86
CA ILE A 328 -14.02 -116.81 46.64
C ILE A 328 -13.14 -117.89 46.01
N SER A 329 -12.32 -117.54 45.01
CA SER A 329 -11.35 -118.45 44.41
C SER A 329 -10.31 -118.89 45.43
N LEU A 330 -9.85 -118.00 46.31
CA LEU A 330 -8.90 -118.30 47.38
C LEU A 330 -9.57 -119.15 48.46
N GLN A 331 -10.85 -118.94 48.75
CA GLN A 331 -11.61 -119.73 49.72
C GLN A 331 -11.94 -121.12 49.17
N ASN A 332 -12.29 -121.22 47.89
CA ASN A 332 -12.39 -122.47 47.15
C ASN A 332 -11.03 -123.15 47.06
N GLN A 333 -9.95 -122.39 46.83
CA GLN A 333 -8.57 -122.91 46.86
C GLN A 333 -8.13 -123.29 48.27
N LEU A 334 -8.64 -122.71 49.35
CA LEU A 334 -8.37 -123.09 50.74
C LEU A 334 -9.21 -124.29 51.18
N GLU A 335 -10.33 -124.53 50.53
CA GLU A 335 -11.17 -125.72 50.69
C GLU A 335 -10.59 -126.89 49.88
N GLU A 336 -10.22 -126.62 48.63
CA GLU A 336 -9.42 -127.48 47.77
C GLU A 336 -8.03 -127.72 48.37
N GLN A 337 -7.39 -126.75 49.03
CA GLN A 337 -6.17 -126.91 49.83
C GLN A 337 -6.44 -127.53 51.20
N ARG A 338 -7.65 -127.60 51.76
CA ARG A 338 -7.90 -128.50 52.89
C ARG A 338 -7.96 -129.96 52.42
N GLU A 339 -8.48 -130.19 51.21
CA GLU A 339 -8.42 -131.50 50.55
C GLU A 339 -7.02 -131.84 50.03
N LEU A 340 -6.25 -130.83 49.58
CA LEU A 340 -4.88 -130.96 49.09
C LEU A 340 -3.82 -130.86 50.18
N GLU A 341 -3.98 -130.17 51.32
CA GLU A 341 -3.06 -130.17 52.48
C GLU A 341 -3.09 -131.54 53.18
N ARG A 342 -4.22 -132.25 53.08
CA ARG A 342 -4.31 -133.66 53.42
C ARG A 342 -3.44 -134.54 52.50
N LYS A 343 -3.24 -134.14 51.23
CA LYS A 343 -2.34 -134.75 50.23
C LYS A 343 -0.93 -134.11 50.13
N GLN A 344 -0.71 -132.89 50.64
CA GLN A 344 0.50 -132.07 50.49
C GLN A 344 1.26 -131.90 51.81
N ARG A 345 0.74 -132.41 52.95
CA ARG A 345 1.63 -132.89 54.01
C ARG A 345 2.52 -134.06 53.56
N GLU A 346 2.11 -134.79 52.50
CA GLU A 346 2.91 -135.83 51.81
C GLU A 346 3.89 -135.25 50.77
N GLU A 347 3.64 -134.04 50.24
CA GLU A 347 4.53 -133.29 49.34
C GLU A 347 5.22 -132.07 49.99
N LYS A 348 5.11 -131.92 51.32
CA LYS A 348 5.80 -130.97 52.25
C LYS A 348 7.26 -130.66 51.90
N MET A 349 7.85 -131.65 51.27
CA MET A 349 9.25 -131.95 51.06
C MET A 349 10.14 -130.91 50.41
N LYS A 350 9.56 -130.24 49.42
CA LYS A 350 10.29 -129.74 48.27
C LYS A 350 9.72 -128.38 47.89
N LYS A 351 10.60 -127.39 47.74
CA LYS A 351 10.43 -126.29 46.78
C LYS A 351 9.53 -125.13 47.28
N VAL A 352 9.70 -124.54 48.46
CA VAL A 352 10.79 -123.62 48.90
C VAL A 352 11.79 -123.16 47.81
N MET A 353 11.36 -123.07 46.56
CA MET A 353 12.19 -122.59 45.45
C MET A 353 11.57 -121.33 44.90
N GLY A 354 12.13 -120.22 45.38
CA GLY A 354 12.29 -119.01 44.59
C GLY A 354 11.06 -118.13 44.44
N MET A 355 11.36 -116.86 44.20
CA MET A 355 10.45 -115.83 43.69
C MET A 355 9.68 -115.05 44.74
N PHE A 356 10.38 -114.19 45.50
CA PHE A 356 9.79 -112.90 45.89
C PHE A 356 10.86 -111.80 45.91
N ALA A 357 10.56 -110.74 45.15
CA ALA A 357 11.02 -109.36 45.32
C ALA A 357 12.26 -108.85 44.56
N GLU A 358 12.15 -108.66 43.23
CA GLU A 358 12.93 -107.61 42.55
C GLU A 358 12.16 -107.03 41.34
N GLY A 359 11.59 -105.82 41.47
CA GLY A 359 10.78 -105.22 40.38
C GLY A 359 10.20 -103.81 40.60
N VAL A 360 10.81 -102.93 41.39
CA VAL A 360 10.25 -101.58 41.70
C VAL A 360 11.17 -100.40 41.28
N VAL A 361 12.35 -100.66 40.71
CA VAL A 361 13.32 -99.58 40.38
C VAL A 361 13.24 -99.09 38.92
N ARG A 362 12.50 -99.77 38.03
CA ARG A 362 12.39 -99.36 36.60
C ARG A 362 11.36 -98.26 36.34
N ASP A 363 10.25 -98.25 37.08
CA ASP A 363 9.10 -97.37 36.76
C ASP A 363 9.31 -95.90 37.14
N GLN A 364 10.21 -95.60 38.08
CA GLN A 364 10.49 -94.21 38.47
C GLN A 364 11.38 -93.45 37.45
N LYS A 365 12.12 -94.15 36.59
CA LYS A 365 13.09 -93.51 35.67
C LYS A 365 12.45 -93.00 34.37
N GLU A 366 11.32 -93.57 33.98
CA GLU A 366 10.60 -93.19 32.77
C GLU A 366 9.69 -91.97 32.97
N LEU A 367 9.15 -91.79 34.18
CA LEU A 367 8.35 -90.63 34.56
C LEU A 367 9.17 -89.32 34.55
N ILE A 368 10.41 -89.36 35.06
CA ILE A 368 11.31 -88.20 35.11
C ILE A 368 11.68 -87.72 33.70
N LYS A 369 11.90 -88.65 32.76
CA LYS A 369 12.30 -88.32 31.39
C LYS A 369 11.20 -87.61 30.60
N GLN A 370 9.93 -87.93 30.88
CA GLN A 370 8.79 -87.31 30.22
C GLN A 370 8.49 -85.89 30.75
N GLU A 371 8.75 -85.62 32.04
CA GLU A 371 8.63 -84.27 32.61
C GLU A 371 9.71 -83.32 32.07
N ASP A 372 10.96 -83.80 31.92
CA ASP A 372 12.07 -83.00 31.39
C ASP A 372 11.85 -82.59 29.92
N GLU A 373 11.31 -83.48 29.07
CA GLU A 373 10.98 -83.14 27.68
C GLU A 373 9.86 -82.09 27.56
N LYS A 374 8.87 -82.13 28.46
CA LYS A 374 7.77 -81.16 28.48
C LYS A 374 8.25 -79.78 28.94
N MET A 375 9.17 -79.74 29.90
CA MET A 375 9.83 -78.51 30.33
C MET A 375 10.64 -77.87 29.19
N LEU A 376 11.40 -78.69 28.45
CA LEU A 376 12.24 -78.21 27.35
C LEU A 376 11.41 -77.60 26.20
N ARG A 377 10.26 -78.21 25.84
CA ARG A 377 9.36 -77.65 24.81
C ARG A 377 8.77 -76.29 25.21
N ASN A 378 8.42 -76.10 26.48
CA ASN A 378 7.92 -74.82 26.98
C ASN A 378 8.98 -73.72 26.93
N ILE A 379 10.24 -74.05 27.26
CA ILE A 379 11.36 -73.10 27.18
C ILE A 379 11.62 -72.67 25.73
N ILE A 380 11.57 -73.60 24.77
CA ILE A 380 11.74 -73.30 23.35
C ILE A 380 10.60 -72.40 22.85
N GLN A 381 9.35 -72.72 23.19
CA GLN A 381 8.19 -71.95 22.77
C GLN A 381 8.14 -70.55 23.38
N GLN A 382 8.63 -70.38 24.62
CA GLN A 382 8.75 -69.08 25.27
C GLN A 382 9.81 -68.21 24.59
N ASN A 383 10.98 -68.77 24.28
CA ASN A 383 12.05 -68.08 23.56
C ASN A 383 11.62 -67.64 22.14
N GLU A 384 10.84 -68.45 21.43
CA GLU A 384 10.32 -68.07 20.10
C GLU A 384 9.32 -66.91 20.18
N ARG A 385 8.45 -66.90 21.20
CA ARG A 385 7.51 -65.78 21.43
C ARG A 385 8.26 -64.49 21.79
N GLU A 386 9.28 -64.58 22.63
CA GLU A 386 10.12 -63.43 23.00
C GLU A 386 10.86 -62.86 21.79
N LYS A 387 11.41 -63.71 20.91
CA LYS A 387 12.04 -63.25 19.65
C LYS A 387 11.06 -62.52 18.74
N ILE A 388 9.84 -63.04 18.56
CA ILE A 388 8.82 -62.39 17.71
C ILE A 388 8.38 -61.06 18.32
N GLU A 389 8.25 -60.97 19.64
CA GLU A 389 7.93 -59.70 20.32
C GLU A 389 9.07 -58.67 20.22
N GLU A 390 10.33 -59.10 20.32
CA GLU A 390 11.48 -58.23 20.09
C GLU A 390 11.54 -57.71 18.65
N GLU A 391 11.30 -58.56 17.65
CA GLU A 391 11.24 -58.15 16.25
C GLU A 391 10.11 -57.14 16.00
N LYS A 392 8.93 -57.36 16.59
CA LYS A 392 7.82 -56.39 16.51
C LYS A 392 8.16 -55.06 17.18
N LYS A 393 8.86 -55.07 18.32
CA LYS A 393 9.34 -53.84 18.98
C LYS A 393 10.35 -53.10 18.10
N LYS A 394 11.31 -53.82 17.50
CA LYS A 394 12.29 -53.26 16.56
C LYS A 394 11.61 -52.66 15.33
N LEU A 395 10.63 -53.35 14.74
CA LEU A 395 9.89 -52.86 13.58
C LEU A 395 9.10 -51.59 13.90
N LYS A 396 8.42 -51.52 15.05
CA LYS A 396 7.73 -50.31 15.52
C LYS A 396 8.68 -49.14 15.74
N GLN A 397 9.87 -49.38 16.29
CA GLN A 397 10.89 -48.33 16.45
C GLN A 397 11.42 -47.82 15.11
N LEU A 398 11.59 -48.73 14.12
CA LEU A 398 12.01 -48.37 12.78
C LEU A 398 10.94 -47.54 12.06
N ASP A 399 9.67 -47.93 12.16
CA ASP A 399 8.54 -47.18 11.62
C ASP A 399 8.40 -45.79 12.26
N GLN A 400 8.51 -45.69 13.60
CA GLN A 400 8.55 -44.40 14.30
C GLN A 400 9.71 -43.52 13.83
N ARG A 401 10.90 -44.09 13.63
CA ARG A 401 12.05 -43.36 13.06
C ARG A 401 11.79 -42.91 11.63
N GLN A 402 11.12 -43.73 10.82
CA GLN A 402 10.78 -43.39 9.45
C GLN A 402 9.74 -42.27 9.40
N GLN A 403 8.69 -42.32 10.23
CA GLN A 403 7.70 -41.26 10.38
C GLN A 403 8.33 -39.95 10.87
N LEU A 404 9.27 -40.02 11.81
CA LEU A 404 10.00 -38.84 12.26
C LEU A 404 10.85 -38.25 11.12
N ARG A 405 11.50 -39.09 10.32
CA ARG A 405 12.29 -38.65 9.16
C ARG A 405 11.42 -38.02 8.07
N THR A 406 10.26 -38.59 7.77
CA THR A 406 9.33 -38.00 6.79
C THR A 406 8.75 -36.69 7.30
N PHE A 407 8.42 -36.61 8.59
CA PHE A 407 7.95 -35.36 9.21
C PHE A 407 9.03 -34.27 9.18
N LEU A 408 10.27 -34.58 9.55
CA LEU A 408 11.39 -33.64 9.48
C LEU A 408 11.68 -33.21 8.03
N ASN A 409 11.64 -34.13 7.07
CA ASN A 409 11.78 -33.79 5.65
C ASN A 409 10.65 -32.88 5.17
N SER A 410 9.41 -33.15 5.58
CA SER A 410 8.27 -32.29 5.27
C SER A 410 8.44 -30.89 5.86
N GLN A 411 8.99 -30.76 7.08
CA GLN A 411 9.29 -29.45 7.67
C GLN A 411 10.42 -28.71 6.93
N ILE A 412 11.44 -29.44 6.47
CA ILE A 412 12.53 -28.88 5.67
C ILE A 412 11.99 -28.40 4.31
N GLU A 413 11.18 -29.20 3.63
CA GLU A 413 10.54 -28.83 2.37
C GLU A 413 9.58 -27.66 2.53
N GLU A 414 8.78 -27.62 3.60
CA GLU A 414 7.91 -26.49 3.89
C GLU A 414 8.71 -25.22 4.14
N LYS A 415 9.79 -25.30 4.93
CA LYS A 415 10.68 -24.16 5.18
C LYS A 415 11.36 -23.69 3.88
N LYS A 416 11.79 -24.63 3.04
CA LYS A 416 12.38 -24.34 1.73
C LYS A 416 11.37 -23.66 0.80
N ARG A 417 10.12 -24.14 0.77
CA ARG A 417 9.04 -23.52 -0.02
C ARG A 417 8.73 -22.10 0.46
N ARG A 418 8.68 -21.87 1.78
CA ARG A 418 8.51 -20.50 2.32
C ARG A 418 9.68 -19.61 1.94
N GLN A 419 10.90 -20.11 1.98
CA GLN A 419 12.09 -19.37 1.56
C GLN A 419 12.02 -19.03 0.06
N GLU A 420 11.65 -19.98 -0.80
CA GLU A 420 11.47 -19.74 -2.24
C GLU A 420 10.36 -18.71 -2.51
N GLU A 421 9.23 -18.79 -1.79
CA GLU A 421 8.15 -17.79 -1.87
C GLU A 421 8.62 -16.39 -1.41
N GLU A 422 9.40 -16.30 -0.33
CA GLU A 422 10.00 -15.05 0.16
C GLU A 422 11.04 -14.50 -0.83
N GLU A 423 11.88 -15.35 -1.43
CA GLU A 423 12.84 -14.97 -2.47
C GLU A 423 12.13 -14.49 -3.74
N GLU A 424 11.03 -15.13 -4.16
CA GLU A 424 10.21 -14.66 -5.27
C GLU A 424 9.56 -13.30 -4.98
N LEU A 425 9.01 -13.11 -3.78
CA LEU A 425 8.44 -11.83 -3.37
C LEU A 425 9.51 -10.73 -3.34
N ASN A 426 10.69 -11.03 -2.80
CA ASN A 426 11.81 -10.11 -2.77
C ASN A 426 12.30 -9.79 -4.19
N LYS A 427 12.36 -10.79 -5.08
CA LYS A 427 12.69 -10.60 -6.49
C LYS A 427 11.68 -9.72 -7.21
N ARG A 428 10.37 -9.91 -7.00
CA ARG A 428 9.32 -9.04 -7.54
C ARG A 428 9.43 -7.62 -7.00
N GLN A 429 9.74 -7.46 -5.72
CA GLN A 429 9.94 -6.14 -5.13
C GLN A 429 11.17 -5.44 -5.72
N ALA A 430 12.27 -6.15 -5.90
CA ALA A 430 13.46 -5.64 -6.58
C ALA A 430 13.17 -5.27 -8.04
N GLU A 431 12.36 -6.04 -8.75
CA GLU A 431 11.93 -5.73 -10.12
C GLU A 431 11.05 -4.48 -10.19
N ILE A 432 10.12 -4.30 -9.25
CA ILE A 432 9.31 -3.08 -9.14
C ILE A 432 10.22 -1.87 -8.87
N TRP A 433 11.17 -1.98 -7.93
CA TRP A 433 12.11 -0.89 -7.65
C TRP A 433 13.00 -0.56 -8.85
N LYS A 434 13.40 -1.58 -9.61
CA LYS A 434 14.15 -1.37 -10.86
C LYS A 434 13.29 -0.62 -11.88
N GLN A 435 12.05 -1.02 -12.09
CA GLN A 435 11.11 -0.33 -12.99
C GLN A 435 10.83 1.11 -12.53
N ASP A 436 10.65 1.35 -11.24
CA ASP A 436 10.45 2.69 -10.68
C ASP A 436 11.69 3.58 -10.88
N LEU A 437 12.89 3.02 -10.70
CA LEU A 437 14.15 3.72 -10.96
C LEU A 437 14.32 4.05 -12.45
N ASP A 438 14.02 3.10 -13.34
CA ASP A 438 14.09 3.30 -14.78
C ASP A 438 13.07 4.37 -15.23
N ASN A 439 11.83 4.31 -14.72
CA ASN A 439 10.80 5.31 -14.97
C ASN A 439 11.21 6.71 -14.49
N TYR A 440 11.82 6.79 -13.30
CA TYR A 440 12.34 8.05 -12.75
C TYR A 440 13.46 8.62 -13.63
N ASN A 441 14.41 7.78 -14.02
CA ASN A 441 15.51 8.17 -14.91
C ASN A 441 15.01 8.63 -16.28
N ASP A 442 14.03 7.94 -16.86
CA ASP A 442 13.39 8.35 -18.10
C ASP A 442 12.68 9.70 -17.96
N HIS A 443 12.04 9.94 -16.82
CA HIS A 443 11.39 11.22 -16.54
C HIS A 443 12.40 12.37 -16.40
N GLU A 444 13.49 12.15 -15.67
CA GLU A 444 14.58 13.12 -15.53
C GLU A 444 15.28 13.36 -16.86
N LYS A 445 15.49 12.32 -17.67
CA LYS A 445 16.03 12.44 -19.03
C LYS A 445 15.12 13.27 -19.92
N LYS A 446 13.81 13.00 -19.95
CA LYS A 446 12.83 13.80 -20.70
C LYS A 446 12.82 15.27 -20.27
N LYS A 447 12.91 15.53 -18.96
CA LYS A 447 12.99 16.89 -18.42
C LYS A 447 14.29 17.58 -18.82
N PHE A 448 15.41 16.87 -18.78
CA PHE A 448 16.71 17.39 -19.24
C PHE A 448 16.68 17.68 -20.74
N ASP A 449 16.17 16.77 -21.55
CA ASP A 449 16.01 16.93 -23.00
C ASP A 449 15.09 18.11 -23.33
N TYR A 450 13.99 18.28 -22.60
CA TYR A 450 13.10 19.44 -22.73
C TYR A 450 13.82 20.75 -22.39
N ILE A 451 14.56 20.82 -21.28
CA ILE A 451 15.35 22.01 -20.91
C ILE A 451 16.40 22.31 -21.99
N LYS A 452 17.06 21.27 -22.51
CA LYS A 452 18.05 21.39 -23.59
C LYS A 452 17.40 21.92 -24.87
N GLU A 453 16.23 21.42 -25.24
CA GLU A 453 15.47 21.89 -26.40
C GLU A 453 15.02 23.34 -26.24
N VAL A 454 14.49 23.72 -25.07
CA VAL A 454 14.10 25.10 -24.76
C VAL A 454 15.30 26.04 -24.83
N ASN A 455 16.45 25.65 -24.26
CA ASN A 455 17.68 26.43 -24.33
C ASN A 455 18.19 26.56 -25.77
N LEU A 456 18.06 25.51 -26.59
CA LEU A 456 18.39 25.56 -28.01
C LEU A 456 17.48 26.55 -28.74
N ARG A 457 16.16 26.49 -28.52
CA ARG A 457 15.20 27.45 -29.09
C ARG A 457 15.51 28.88 -28.66
N HIS A 458 15.84 29.11 -27.39
CA HIS A 458 16.26 30.43 -26.91
C HIS A 458 17.56 30.90 -27.58
N ALA A 459 18.53 30.01 -27.77
CA ALA A 459 19.76 30.33 -28.48
C ALA A 459 19.49 30.71 -29.95
N ASP A 460 18.58 30.01 -30.63
CA ASP A 460 18.18 30.31 -32.00
C ASP A 460 17.44 31.65 -32.11
N ILE A 461 16.56 31.97 -31.15
CA ILE A 461 15.88 33.26 -31.06
C ILE A 461 16.91 34.38 -30.86
N LEU A 462 17.85 34.22 -29.93
CA LEU A 462 18.92 35.20 -29.69
C LEU A 462 19.81 35.39 -30.92
N LYS A 463 20.17 34.29 -31.60
CA LYS A 463 20.93 34.35 -32.85
C LYS A 463 20.17 35.12 -33.94
N SER A 464 18.87 34.89 -34.06
CA SER A 464 17.99 35.62 -34.98
C SER A 464 17.92 37.11 -34.63
N GLN A 465 17.77 37.45 -33.35
CA GLN A 465 17.79 38.85 -32.88
C GLN A 465 19.13 39.54 -33.12
N ILE A 466 20.26 38.84 -32.93
CA ILE A 466 21.59 39.36 -33.22
C ILE A 466 21.74 39.61 -34.73
N GLN A 467 21.32 38.68 -35.58
CA GLN A 467 21.34 38.85 -37.03
C GLN A 467 20.44 40.01 -37.48
N GLU A 468 19.23 40.13 -36.93
CA GLU A 468 18.31 41.23 -37.23
C GLU A 468 18.91 42.57 -36.78
N LYS A 469 19.50 42.65 -35.59
CA LYS A 469 20.20 43.85 -35.11
C LYS A 469 21.40 44.18 -35.98
N GLN A 470 22.23 43.21 -36.35
CA GLN A 470 23.35 43.43 -37.26
C GLN A 470 22.87 43.91 -38.64
N GLY A 471 21.78 43.35 -39.16
CA GLY A 471 21.12 43.82 -40.39
C GLY A 471 20.63 45.26 -40.27
N LYS A 472 19.94 45.60 -39.17
CA LYS A 472 19.48 46.96 -38.87
C LYS A 472 20.64 47.95 -38.70
N ILE A 473 21.75 47.55 -38.05
CA ILE A 473 22.95 48.40 -37.91
C ILE A 473 23.58 48.66 -39.27
N LYS A 474 23.76 47.62 -40.10
CA LYS A 474 24.25 47.78 -41.48
C LYS A 474 23.34 48.69 -42.32
N GLN A 475 22.02 48.58 -42.16
CA GLN A 475 21.08 49.44 -42.91
C GLN A 475 21.06 50.89 -42.38
N LYS A 476 21.10 51.09 -41.06
CA LYS A 476 21.07 52.42 -40.41
C LYS A 476 22.37 53.20 -40.58
N SER A 477 23.51 52.52 -40.70
CA SER A 477 24.81 53.18 -40.91
C SER A 477 25.02 53.68 -42.34
N THR A 478 24.28 53.16 -43.33
CA THR A 478 24.59 53.39 -44.76
C THR A 478 23.54 54.22 -45.49
N LYS A 479 22.33 54.41 -44.95
CA LYS A 479 21.27 55.18 -45.61
C LYS A 479 20.74 56.29 -44.71
N MET A 480 20.68 57.50 -45.25
CA MET A 480 19.99 58.64 -44.59
C MET A 480 18.53 58.27 -44.31
N ASN A 481 18.00 58.79 -43.20
CA ASN A 481 16.60 58.61 -42.86
C ASN A 481 15.70 59.27 -43.94
N THR A 482 14.48 58.77 -44.17
CA THR A 482 13.58 59.29 -45.21
C THR A 482 13.30 60.78 -45.06
N ALA A 483 13.20 61.27 -43.82
CA ALA A 483 13.06 62.69 -43.51
C ALA A 483 14.32 63.51 -43.86
N GLU A 484 15.51 62.97 -43.61
CA GLU A 484 16.80 63.61 -43.97
C GLU A 484 17.00 63.64 -45.49
N LEU A 485 16.60 62.57 -46.19
CA LEU A 485 16.55 62.52 -47.66
C LEU A 485 15.61 63.57 -48.25
N LEU A 486 14.46 63.81 -47.62
CA LEU A 486 13.49 64.82 -48.06
C LEU A 486 14.03 66.25 -47.86
N GLN A 487 14.67 66.52 -46.72
CA GLN A 487 15.29 67.82 -46.43
C GLN A 487 16.51 68.10 -47.32
N ASN A 488 17.28 67.06 -47.65
CA ASN A 488 18.44 67.18 -48.53
C ASN A 488 18.11 67.02 -50.03
N LYS A 489 16.83 66.87 -50.39
CA LYS A 489 16.38 66.57 -51.76
C LYS A 489 16.91 67.57 -52.80
N ASP A 490 16.82 68.86 -52.52
CA ASP A 490 17.25 69.89 -53.48
C ASP A 490 18.78 69.93 -53.62
N LYS A 491 19.51 69.71 -52.53
CA LYS A 491 20.99 69.62 -52.54
C LYS A 491 21.48 68.37 -53.29
N LEU A 492 20.83 67.23 -53.07
CA LEU A 492 21.13 65.97 -53.78
C LEU A 492 20.81 66.07 -55.28
N LYS A 493 19.77 66.81 -55.65
CA LYS A 493 19.41 67.08 -57.06
C LYS A 493 20.47 67.93 -57.77
N VAL A 494 21.02 68.94 -57.09
CA VAL A 494 22.11 69.79 -57.63
C VAL A 494 23.40 68.98 -57.77
N ILE A 495 23.79 68.21 -56.75
CA ILE A 495 24.99 67.35 -56.81
C ILE A 495 24.90 66.31 -57.94
N ALA A 496 23.71 65.74 -58.17
CA ALA A 496 23.48 64.81 -59.27
C ALA A 496 23.55 65.46 -60.66
N GLN A 497 23.39 66.78 -60.78
CA GLN A 497 23.52 67.54 -62.03
C GLN A 497 24.93 68.06 -62.27
N GLU A 498 25.68 68.42 -61.23
CA GLU A 498 27.02 69.01 -61.34
C GLU A 498 28.17 67.99 -61.43
N VAL A 499 27.99 66.76 -60.93
CA VAL A 499 29.04 65.71 -60.97
C VAL A 499 28.50 64.45 -61.67
N PRO A 500 28.76 64.29 -63.00
CA PRO A 500 28.19 63.19 -63.80
C PRO A 500 28.55 61.78 -63.28
N ASP A 501 29.77 61.58 -62.76
CA ASP A 501 30.25 60.28 -62.27
C ASP A 501 29.54 59.77 -60.99
N LEU A 502 28.87 60.65 -60.23
CA LEU A 502 28.07 60.26 -59.07
C LEU A 502 26.57 60.14 -59.37
N GLY A 503 26.08 60.77 -60.45
CA GLY A 503 24.69 60.73 -60.87
C GLY A 503 24.17 59.31 -61.15
N ASP A 504 25.01 58.45 -61.72
CA ASP A 504 24.66 57.06 -62.04
C ASP A 504 24.38 56.17 -60.81
N LYS A 505 24.87 56.58 -59.61
CA LYS A 505 24.64 55.86 -58.35
C LYS A 505 23.41 56.36 -57.58
N VAL A 506 22.89 57.55 -57.93
CA VAL A 506 21.70 58.14 -57.29
C VAL A 506 20.47 57.82 -58.15
N LYS A 507 19.98 56.58 -58.06
CA LYS A 507 18.71 56.22 -58.72
C LYS A 507 17.55 56.90 -58.01
N LYS A 508 16.76 57.67 -58.78
CA LYS A 508 15.48 58.24 -58.35
C LYS A 508 14.54 57.08 -57.99
N VAL A 509 14.34 56.84 -56.70
CA VAL A 509 13.29 55.93 -56.21
C VAL A 509 12.03 56.78 -56.07
N GLU A 510 11.06 56.55 -56.95
CA GLU A 510 9.72 57.10 -56.76
C GLU A 510 9.08 56.35 -55.59
N ILE A 511 8.61 57.12 -54.60
CA ILE A 511 7.84 56.63 -53.45
C ILE A 511 6.39 56.52 -53.87
#